data_AF-A0A453EGD7-F1
#
_entry.id   AF-A0A453EGD7-F1
#
_cell.length_a   1.000
_cell.length_b   1.000
_cell.length_c   1.000
_cell.angle_alpha   90.00
_cell.angle_beta   90.00
_cell.angle_gamma   90.00
#
_symmetry.space_group_name_H-M   'P 1'
#
loop_
_entity.id
_entity.type
_entity.pdbx_description
1 polymer ?
#
loop_
_entity_poly.entity_id
_entity_poly.type
_entity_poly.pdbx_seq_one_letter_code
_entity_poly.pdbx_strand_id
1 'polypeptide(L)'
;EFQIEKLQLVEAEKKKIRQDYEKKEKQVDIKKKIEYSMQLNASRIEVLQAQDDLVKSVMDSARKELLYQSRDHQSYKKLLRILIVQSLLRLKESAVILRCRKEDLELVESVLESARNEYAEKENVYPPEIMVDRHVYLP
;
A
#
# COMPACT_ATOMS: atom_id res chain seq x y z
N GLU A 1 -13.46 -10.05 79.57
CA GLU A 1 -12.80 -10.82 78.49
C GLU A 1 -13.66 -10.96 77.23
N PHE A 2 -14.88 -11.52 77.30
CA PHE A 2 -15.75 -11.75 76.13
C PHE A 2 -15.94 -10.55 75.18
N GLN A 3 -16.13 -9.33 75.69
CA GLN A 3 -16.27 -8.15 74.82
C GLN A 3 -15.00 -7.81 74.04
N ILE A 4 -13.81 -8.05 74.62
CA ILE A 4 -12.53 -7.73 73.99
C ILE A 4 -12.28 -8.70 72.83
N GLU A 5 -12.52 -9.99 73.04
CA GLU A 5 -12.40 -11.04 72.01
C GLU A 5 -13.37 -10.83 70.85
N LYS A 6 -14.64 -10.51 71.16
CA LYS A 6 -15.63 -10.16 70.15
C LYS A 6 -15.18 -8.97 69.31
N LEU A 7 -14.60 -7.94 69.94
CA LEU A 7 -14.13 -6.74 69.24
C LEU A 7 -12.95 -7.05 68.34
N GLN A 8 -11.99 -7.86 68.81
CA GLN A 8 -10.84 -8.32 68.02
C GLN A 8 -11.26 -9.14 66.78
N LEU A 9 -12.21 -10.06 66.92
CA LEU A 9 -12.76 -10.83 65.79
C LEU A 9 -13.42 -9.93 64.75
N VAL A 10 -14.21 -8.95 65.19
CA VAL A 10 -14.88 -7.99 64.30
C VAL A 10 -13.86 -7.10 63.59
N GLU A 11 -12.83 -6.63 64.28
CA GLU A 11 -11.77 -5.81 63.68
C GLU A 11 -10.94 -6.59 62.66
N ALA A 12 -10.61 -7.85 62.95
CA ALA A 12 -9.90 -8.74 62.04
C ALA A 12 -10.69 -8.97 60.73
N GLU A 13 -11.99 -9.28 60.82
CA GLU A 13 -12.83 -9.46 59.64
C GLU A 13 -13.05 -8.13 58.88
N LYS A 14 -13.25 -7.01 59.58
CA LYS A 14 -13.29 -5.69 58.93
C LYS A 14 -12.01 -5.35 58.17
N LYS A 15 -10.84 -5.78 58.68
CA LYS A 15 -9.56 -5.59 58.00
C LYS A 15 -9.46 -6.46 56.75
N LYS A 16 -9.88 -7.72 56.83
CA LYS A 16 -9.90 -8.65 55.70
C LYS A 16 -10.83 -8.16 54.58
N ILE A 17 -12.05 -7.76 54.93
CA ILE A 17 -13.01 -7.17 53.98
C ILE A 17 -12.42 -5.93 53.30
N ARG A 18 -11.82 -5.00 54.06
CA ARG A 18 -11.17 -3.81 53.48
C ARG A 18 -10.08 -4.17 52.46
N GLN A 19 -9.22 -5.13 52.78
CA GLN A 19 -8.15 -5.57 51.86
C GLN A 19 -8.71 -6.20 50.58
N ASP A 20 -9.78 -6.98 50.67
CA ASP A 20 -10.40 -7.60 49.51
C ASP A 20 -11.10 -6.57 48.61
N TYR A 21 -11.76 -5.57 49.19
CA TYR A 21 -12.33 -4.46 48.42
C TYR A 21 -11.25 -3.60 47.77
N GLU A 22 -10.14 -3.31 48.46
CA GLU A 22 -9.03 -2.56 47.89
C GLU A 22 -8.40 -3.29 46.68
N LYS A 23 -8.27 -4.62 46.74
CA LYS A 23 -7.84 -5.43 45.59
C LYS A 23 -8.82 -5.37 44.43
N LYS A 24 -10.13 -5.49 44.71
CA LYS A 24 -11.18 -5.39 43.68
C LYS A 24 -11.19 -4.03 43.01
N GLU A 25 -11.04 -2.96 43.79
CA GLU A 25 -10.96 -1.58 43.29
C GLU A 25 -9.77 -1.41 42.33
N LYS A 26 -8.58 -1.83 42.75
CA LYS A 26 -7.37 -1.80 41.89
C LYS A 26 -7.56 -2.61 40.60
N GLN A 27 -8.20 -3.77 40.66
CA GLN A 27 -8.50 -4.57 39.46
C GLN A 27 -9.48 -3.87 38.52
N VAL A 28 -10.51 -3.23 39.05
CA VAL A 28 -11.48 -2.46 38.25
C VAL A 28 -10.80 -1.29 37.57
N ASP A 29 -9.92 -0.58 38.26
CA ASP A 29 -9.18 0.54 37.67
C ASP A 29 -8.22 0.11 36.55
N ILE A 30 -7.53 -1.02 36.73
CA ILE A 30 -6.68 -1.60 35.68
C ILE A 30 -7.54 -1.99 34.46
N LYS A 31 -8.68 -2.66 34.68
CA LYS A 31 -9.60 -3.02 33.59
C LYS A 31 -10.10 -1.79 32.83
N LYS A 32 -10.51 -0.73 33.54
CA LYS A 32 -10.93 0.54 32.92
C LYS A 32 -9.83 1.15 32.06
N LYS A 33 -8.57 1.14 32.53
CA LYS A 33 -7.43 1.66 31.75
C LYS A 33 -7.16 0.84 30.49
N ILE A 34 -7.24 -0.49 30.59
CA ILE A 34 -7.08 -1.39 29.43
C ILE A 34 -8.20 -1.14 28.42
N GLU A 35 -9.45 -1.10 28.87
CA GLU A 35 -10.61 -0.89 28.02
C GLU A 35 -10.55 0.46 27.31
N TYR A 36 -10.21 1.53 28.04
CA TYR A 36 -9.99 2.85 27.45
C TYR A 36 -8.88 2.84 26.39
N SER A 37 -7.74 2.20 26.68
CA SER A 37 -6.65 2.07 25.70
C SER A 37 -7.04 1.25 24.48
N MET A 38 -7.82 0.18 24.66
CA MET A 38 -8.34 -0.65 23.56
C MET A 38 -9.29 0.14 22.68
N GLN A 39 -10.23 0.88 23.27
CA GLN A 39 -11.16 1.74 22.54
C GLN A 39 -10.42 2.80 21.72
N LEU A 40 -9.43 3.46 22.32
CA LEU A 40 -8.63 4.47 21.61
C LEU A 40 -7.87 3.86 20.42
N ASN A 41 -7.29 2.66 20.61
CA ASN A 41 -6.58 1.98 19.53
C ASN A 41 -7.54 1.50 18.42
N ALA A 42 -8.73 1.01 18.79
CA ALA A 42 -9.76 0.64 17.83
C ALA A 42 -10.18 1.83 16.97
N SER A 43 -10.51 2.97 17.59
CA SER A 43 -10.83 4.20 16.86
C SER A 43 -9.69 4.69 15.98
N ARG A 44 -8.43 4.55 16.44
CA ARG A 44 -7.26 4.89 15.63
C ARG A 44 -7.14 4.00 14.39
N ILE A 45 -7.33 2.69 14.55
CA ILE A 45 -7.28 1.74 13.44
C ILE A 45 -8.40 2.03 12.43
N GLU A 46 -9.62 2.32 12.90
CA GLU A 46 -10.74 2.68 12.02
C GLU A 46 -10.42 3.91 11.16
N VAL A 47 -9.83 4.96 11.75
CA VAL A 47 -9.41 6.15 10.99
C VAL A 47 -8.33 5.79 9.95
N LEU A 48 -7.35 4.97 10.31
CA LEU A 48 -6.31 4.54 9.38
C LEU A 48 -6.86 3.69 8.24
N GLN A 49 -7.82 2.81 8.52
CA GLN A 49 -8.51 2.01 7.51
C GLN A 49 -9.29 2.91 6.54
N ALA A 50 -10.06 3.87 7.06
CA ALA A 50 -10.78 4.83 6.22
C ALA A 50 -9.84 5.66 5.32
N GLN A 51 -8.66 6.03 5.84
CA GLN A 51 -7.64 6.73 5.05
C GLN A 51 -7.05 5.83 3.94
N ASP A 52 -6.73 4.58 4.26
CA ASP A 52 -6.21 3.61 3.30
C ASP A 52 -7.24 3.32 2.19
N ASP A 53 -8.50 3.15 2.56
CA ASP A 53 -9.61 2.93 1.62
C ASP A 53 -9.83 4.15 0.72
N LEU A 54 -9.70 5.36 1.25
CA LEU A 54 -9.76 6.57 0.44
C LEU A 54 -8.62 6.60 -0.59
N VAL A 55 -7.37 6.33 -0.17
CA VAL A 55 -6.22 6.30 -1.08
C VAL A 55 -6.40 5.23 -2.16
N LYS A 56 -6.87 4.03 -1.79
CA LYS A 56 -7.18 2.96 -2.76
C LYS A 56 -8.24 3.40 -3.76
N SER A 57 -9.33 4.02 -3.31
CA SER A 57 -10.40 4.48 -4.19
C SER A 57 -9.91 5.53 -5.20
N VAL A 58 -9.03 6.44 -4.77
CA VAL A 58 -8.41 7.44 -5.63
C VAL A 58 -7.47 6.79 -6.64
N MET A 59 -6.63 5.83 -6.21
CA MET A 59 -5.77 5.07 -7.11
C MET A 59 -6.57 4.30 -8.15
N ASP A 60 -7.65 3.64 -7.77
CA ASP A 60 -8.49 2.88 -8.69
C ASP A 60 -9.24 3.79 -9.67
N SER A 61 -9.63 4.99 -9.24
CA SER A 61 -10.23 5.99 -10.12
C SER A 61 -9.20 6.50 -11.14
N ALA A 62 -7.98 6.82 -10.70
CA ALA A 62 -6.89 7.21 -11.60
C ALA A 62 -6.52 6.09 -12.59
N ARG A 63 -6.52 4.82 -12.16
CA ARG A 63 -6.32 3.67 -13.06
C ARG A 63 -7.40 3.57 -14.13
N LYS A 64 -8.66 3.83 -13.78
CA LYS A 64 -9.77 3.85 -14.74
C LYS A 64 -9.63 4.99 -15.76
N GLU A 65 -9.21 6.17 -15.32
CA GLU A 65 -8.92 7.29 -16.21
C GLU A 65 -7.78 6.97 -17.19
N LEU A 66 -6.71 6.32 -16.73
CA LEU A 66 -5.62 5.87 -17.60
C LEU A 66 -6.09 4.85 -18.65
N LEU A 67 -7.01 3.94 -18.29
CA LEU A 67 -7.64 3.01 -19.25
C LEU A 67 -8.52 3.74 -20.27
N TYR A 68 -9.08 4.90 -19.93
CA TYR A 68 -9.83 5.70 -20.90
C TYR A 68 -8.86 6.35 -21.90
N GLN A 69 -7.73 6.88 -21.44
CA GLN A 69 -6.69 7.45 -22.31
C GLN A 69 -6.07 6.43 -23.27
N SER A 70 -5.97 5.15 -22.86
CA SER A 70 -5.48 4.09 -23.75
C SER A 70 -6.45 3.74 -24.88
N ARG A 71 -7.71 4.20 -24.83
CA ARG A 71 -8.67 4.00 -25.93
C ARG A 71 -8.41 4.94 -27.10
N ASP A 72 -7.80 6.11 -26.87
CA ASP A 72 -7.39 6.98 -27.96
C ASP A 72 -6.08 6.47 -28.55
N HIS A 73 -6.20 5.83 -29.71
CA HIS A 73 -5.10 5.19 -30.41
C HIS A 73 -3.93 6.14 -30.72
N GLN A 74 -4.19 7.42 -31.02
CA GLN A 74 -3.12 8.37 -31.34
C GLN A 74 -2.37 8.83 -30.09
N SER A 75 -3.10 9.18 -29.04
CA SER A 75 -2.50 9.56 -27.75
C SER A 75 -1.74 8.40 -27.13
N TYR A 76 -2.30 7.18 -27.19
CA TYR A 76 -1.66 5.97 -26.68
C TYR A 76 -0.40 5.61 -27.48
N LYS A 77 -0.43 5.70 -28.81
CA LYS A 77 0.74 5.49 -29.66
C LYS A 77 1.89 6.46 -29.32
N LYS A 78 1.56 7.73 -29.09
CA LYS A 78 2.54 8.74 -28.65
C LYS A 78 3.11 8.41 -27.26
N LEU A 79 2.26 7.98 -26.34
CA LEU A 79 2.66 7.58 -24.99
C LEU A 79 3.61 6.36 -25.02
N LEU A 80 3.27 5.32 -25.79
CA LEU A 80 4.11 4.13 -25.97
C LEU A 80 5.49 4.52 -26.50
N ARG A 81 5.57 5.41 -27.48
CA ARG A 81 6.86 5.91 -27.98
C ARG A 81 7.71 6.53 -26.87
N ILE A 82 7.12 7.43 -26.09
CA ILE A 82 7.81 8.13 -25.01
C ILE A 82 8.32 7.14 -23.96
N LEU A 83 7.49 6.16 -23.57
CA LEU A 83 7.86 5.14 -22.59
C LEU A 83 8.99 4.22 -23.08
N ILE A 84 8.98 3.84 -24.36
CA ILE A 84 10.05 3.05 -24.96
C ILE A 84 11.35 3.86 -25.00
N VAL A 85 11.32 5.11 -25.46
CA VAL A 85 12.52 5.97 -25.47
C VAL A 85 13.06 6.17 -24.05
N GLN A 86 12.18 6.38 -23.07
CA GLN A 86 12.56 6.52 -21.66
C GLN A 86 13.26 5.27 -21.12
N SER A 87 12.78 4.07 -21.46
CA SER A 87 13.42 2.83 -21.02
C SER A 87 14.79 2.62 -21.68
N LEU A 88 14.91 2.90 -22.97
CA LEU A 88 16.19 2.84 -23.69
C LEU A 88 17.23 3.81 -23.11
N LEU A 89 16.83 5.05 -22.80
CA LEU A 89 17.69 6.05 -22.14
C LEU A 89 18.18 5.61 -20.76
N ARG A 90 17.39 4.81 -20.05
CA ARG A 90 17.74 4.29 -18.72
C ARG A 90 18.62 3.04 -18.78
N LEU A 91 18.42 2.17 -19.77
CA LEU A 91 19.18 0.94 -19.94
C LEU A 91 20.56 1.21 -20.58
N LYS A 92 20.62 2.04 -21.63
CA LYS A 92 21.86 2.33 -22.39
C LYS A 92 22.60 1.10 -22.89
N GLU A 93 21.85 0.07 -23.31
CA GLU A 93 22.38 -1.16 -23.87
C GLU A 93 22.23 -1.19 -25.39
N SER A 94 23.13 -1.92 -26.07
CA SER A 94 23.14 -2.04 -27.53
C SER A 94 22.01 -2.93 -28.07
N ALA A 95 21.50 -3.85 -27.25
CA ALA A 95 20.41 -4.75 -27.60
C ALA A 95 19.43 -4.89 -26.44
N VAL A 96 18.13 -4.77 -26.70
CA VAL A 96 17.07 -4.79 -25.69
C VAL A 96 15.93 -5.69 -26.14
N ILE A 97 15.42 -6.51 -25.22
CA ILE A 97 14.21 -7.31 -25.42
C ILE A 97 13.02 -6.57 -24.80
N LEU A 98 12.02 -6.25 -25.61
CA LEU A 98 10.82 -5.52 -25.22
C LEU A 98 9.64 -6.48 -25.07
N ARG A 99 9.02 -6.48 -23.89
CA ARG A 99 7.77 -7.21 -23.63
C ARG A 99 6.60 -6.24 -23.61
N CYS A 100 5.54 -6.57 -24.34
CA CYS A 100 4.31 -5.78 -24.40
C CYS A 100 3.09 -6.66 -24.13
N ARG A 101 1.91 -6.04 -24.03
CA ARG A 101 0.64 -6.78 -24.06
C ARG A 101 0.39 -7.31 -25.46
N LYS A 102 -0.36 -8.42 -25.55
CA LYS A 102 -0.68 -9.06 -26.83
C LYS A 102 -1.47 -8.13 -27.76
N GLU A 103 -2.38 -7.34 -27.20
CA GLU A 103 -3.22 -6.39 -27.93
C GLU A 103 -2.41 -5.21 -28.50
N ASP A 104 -1.28 -4.87 -27.87
CA ASP A 104 -0.46 -3.72 -28.23
C ASP A 104 0.64 -4.07 -29.24
N LEU A 105 0.76 -5.33 -29.68
CA LEU A 105 1.88 -5.79 -30.49
C LEU A 105 2.00 -5.03 -31.82
N GLU A 106 0.90 -4.87 -32.55
CA GLU A 106 0.88 -4.13 -33.82
C GLU A 106 1.24 -2.65 -33.61
N LEU A 107 0.74 -2.06 -32.53
CA LEU A 107 1.01 -0.67 -32.15
C LEU A 107 2.49 -0.48 -31.84
N VAL A 108 3.06 -1.35 -31.01
CA VAL A 108 4.47 -1.31 -30.62
C VAL A 108 5.36 -1.48 -31.85
N GLU A 109 5.10 -2.47 -32.71
CA GLU A 109 5.85 -2.68 -33.95
C GLU A 109 5.83 -1.43 -34.83
N SER A 110 4.71 -0.71 -34.90
CA SER A 110 4.60 0.54 -35.67
C SER A 110 5.37 1.73 -35.08
N VAL A 111 5.76 1.68 -33.80
CA VAL A 111 6.41 2.77 -33.06
C VAL A 111 7.91 2.53 -32.88
N LEU A 112 8.37 1.26 -32.94
CA LEU A 112 9.75 0.89 -32.69
C LEU A 112 10.76 1.69 -33.50
N GLU A 113 10.53 1.87 -34.80
CA GLU A 113 11.45 2.59 -35.67
C GLU A 113 11.56 4.06 -35.26
N SER A 114 10.43 4.70 -34.95
CA SER A 114 10.41 6.08 -34.45
C SER A 114 11.13 6.21 -33.10
N ALA A 115 11.00 5.21 -32.21
CA ALA A 115 11.63 5.24 -30.90
C ALA A 115 13.15 5.01 -30.98
N ARG A 116 13.62 4.13 -31.87
CA ARG A 116 15.04 3.89 -32.13
C ARG A 116 15.73 5.16 -32.62
N ASN A 117 15.12 5.84 -33.58
CA ASN A 117 15.65 7.08 -34.14
C ASN A 117 15.68 8.21 -33.09
N GLU A 118 14.62 8.35 -32.29
CA GLU A 118 14.57 9.36 -31.22
C GLU A 118 15.63 9.10 -30.12
N TYR A 119 15.91 7.84 -29.79
CA TYR A 119 16.99 7.50 -28.87
C TYR A 119 18.37 7.82 -29.45
N ALA A 120 18.62 7.42 -30.71
CA ALA A 120 19.88 7.67 -31.41
C ALA A 120 20.18 9.17 -31.52
N GLU A 121 19.17 9.99 -31.82
CA GLU A 121 19.28 11.45 -31.87
C GLU A 121 19.62 12.07 -30.51
N LYS A 122 18.99 11.59 -29.42
CA LYS A 122 19.22 12.14 -28.07
C LYS A 122 20.59 11.80 -27.50
N GLU A 123 21.07 10.58 -27.72
CA GLU A 123 22.34 10.12 -27.15
C GLU A 123 23.51 10.22 -28.16
N ASN A 124 23.27 10.63 -29.42
CA ASN A 124 24.25 10.66 -30.52
C ASN A 124 24.98 9.31 -30.71
N VAL A 125 24.25 8.21 -30.61
CA VAL A 125 24.77 6.84 -30.71
C VAL A 125 24.03 6.05 -31.79
N TYR A 126 24.60 4.91 -32.19
CA TYR A 126 23.95 4.00 -33.10
C TYR A 126 22.61 3.49 -32.54
N PRO A 127 21.57 3.33 -33.38
CA PRO A 127 20.29 2.80 -32.95
C PRO A 127 20.43 1.41 -32.32
N PRO A 128 19.86 1.18 -31.12
CA PRO A 128 19.94 -0.11 -30.45
C PRO A 128 19.08 -1.17 -31.17
N GLU A 129 19.50 -2.43 -31.07
CA GLU A 129 18.74 -3.57 -31.55
C GLU A 129 17.57 -3.87 -30.59
N ILE A 130 16.33 -3.58 -31.00
CA ILE A 130 15.15 -3.82 -30.16
C ILE A 130 14.38 -5.02 -30.70
N MET A 131 14.31 -6.11 -29.93
CA MET A 131 13.54 -7.31 -30.26
C MET A 131 12.26 -7.38 -29.42
N VAL A 132 11.10 -7.60 -30.04
CA VAL A 132 9.85 -7.81 -29.29
C VAL A 132 9.73 -9.29 -28.91
N ASP A 133 9.51 -9.56 -27.63
CA ASP A 133 9.24 -10.91 -27.14
C ASP A 133 7.85 -11.37 -27.58
N ARG A 134 7.81 -12.41 -28.43
CA ARG A 134 6.55 -13.01 -28.93
C ARG A 134 6.09 -14.22 -28.12
N HIS A 135 6.88 -14.64 -27.12
CA HIS A 135 6.61 -15.84 -26.31
C HIS A 135 6.05 -15.47 -24.93
N VAL A 136 6.52 -14.36 -24.34
CA VAL A 136 6.08 -13.90 -23.02
C VAL A 136 5.46 -12.50 -23.10
N TYR A 137 4.14 -12.42 -22.92
CA TYR A 137 3.39 -11.17 -22.90
C TYR A 137 3.21 -10.64 -21.47
N LEU A 138 3.03 -9.33 -21.34
CA LEU A 138 2.59 -8.72 -20.08
C LEU A 138 1.15 -9.14 -19.74
N PRO A 139 0.82 -9.31 -18.45
CA PRO A 139 -0.53 -9.62 -18.00
C PRO A 139 -1.53 -8.48 -18.27
#